data_AF-A0A536XZM5-F1
#
_entry.id   AF-A0A536XZM5-F1
#
_cell.length_a   1.000
_cell.length_b   1.000
_cell.length_c   1.000
_cell.angle_alpha   90.00
_cell.angle_beta   90.00
_cell.angle_gamma   90.00
#
_symmetry.space_group_name_H-M   'P 1'
#
loop_
_entity.id
_entity.type
_entity.pdbx_description
1 polymer ?
#
loop_
_entity_poly.entity_id
_entity_poly.type
_entity_poly.pdbx_seq_one_letter_code
_entity_poly.pdbx_strand_id
1 'polypeptide(L)'
;MKIMNVVWPVTGLYFPLIGLHFYRALGRPFATHAPHAGGNGVFLSALHCGAGCVLGDVVAVALFGPGFATEFAFAYIFGIAFQYIPIRAMRDVSPATALWDAIKADTLSLLAFELGMFGWMAIARFWLSEAAAPASIVFWFTMQIAMIAGFATTYPANWLLVKWGVKGGM
;
A
#
# COMPACT_ATOMS: atom_id res chain seq x y z
N MET A 1 7.36 -1.28 -15.06
CA MET A 1 8.11 -1.84 -13.90
C MET A 1 7.49 -3.19 -13.52
N LYS A 2 8.28 -4.25 -13.33
CA LYS A 2 7.76 -5.62 -13.06
C LYS A 2 6.90 -5.71 -11.78
N ILE A 3 7.16 -4.86 -10.79
CA ILE A 3 6.42 -4.86 -9.51
C ILE A 3 4.96 -4.45 -9.66
N MET A 4 4.63 -3.63 -10.68
CA MET A 4 3.24 -3.24 -10.95
C MET A 4 2.36 -4.42 -11.34
N ASN A 5 2.93 -5.51 -11.85
CA ASN A 5 2.18 -6.74 -12.13
C ASN A 5 1.64 -7.40 -10.86
N VAL A 6 2.23 -7.11 -9.70
CA VAL A 6 1.75 -7.56 -8.39
C VAL A 6 0.83 -6.52 -7.76
N VAL A 7 1.18 -5.24 -7.87
CA VAL A 7 0.38 -4.14 -7.30
C VAL A 7 -1.03 -4.12 -7.88
N TRP A 8 -1.21 -4.27 -9.20
CA TRP A 8 -2.52 -4.18 -9.83
C TRP A 8 -3.52 -5.25 -9.34
N PRO A 9 -3.19 -6.55 -9.29
CA PRO A 9 -4.05 -7.56 -8.68
C PRO A 9 -4.38 -7.29 -7.22
N VAL A 10 -3.38 -6.87 -6.42
CA VAL A 10 -3.59 -6.57 -4.99
C VAL A 10 -4.53 -5.38 -4.81
N THR A 11 -4.36 -4.32 -5.60
CA THR A 11 -5.32 -3.21 -5.65
C THR A 11 -6.71 -3.67 -6.05
N GLY A 12 -6.81 -4.64 -6.96
CA GLY A 12 -8.08 -5.25 -7.35
C GLY A 12 -8.82 -5.96 -6.20
N LEU A 13 -8.12 -6.38 -5.14
CA LEU A 13 -8.76 -7.03 -3.98
C LEU A 13 -9.65 -6.08 -3.18
N TYR A 14 -9.31 -4.78 -3.12
CA TYR A 14 -10.10 -3.77 -2.40
C TYR A 14 -10.78 -2.73 -3.29
N PHE A 15 -10.31 -2.57 -4.53
CA PHE A 15 -10.95 -1.78 -5.57
C PHE A 15 -11.22 -2.65 -6.80
N PRO A 16 -12.15 -3.61 -6.77
CA PRO A 16 -12.37 -4.51 -7.89
C PRO A 16 -12.80 -3.77 -9.18
N LEU A 17 -13.76 -2.84 -9.08
CA LEU A 17 -14.23 -2.06 -10.24
C LEU A 17 -13.33 -0.86 -10.54
N ILE A 18 -12.94 -0.14 -9.50
CA ILE A 18 -12.12 1.08 -9.60
C ILE A 18 -10.68 0.73 -10.00
N GLY A 19 -10.11 -0.33 -9.44
CA GLY A 19 -8.78 -0.85 -9.77
C GLY A 19 -8.71 -1.41 -11.19
N LEU A 20 -9.78 -2.05 -11.69
CA LEU A 20 -9.85 -2.45 -13.10
C LEU A 20 -9.89 -1.24 -14.04
N HIS A 21 -10.63 -0.19 -13.66
CA HIS A 21 -10.67 1.06 -14.41
C HIS A 21 -9.29 1.73 -14.43
N PHE A 22 -8.63 1.88 -13.28
CA PHE A 22 -7.29 2.46 -13.19
C PHE A 22 -6.21 1.58 -13.83
N TYR A 23 -6.32 0.25 -13.79
CA TYR A 23 -5.44 -0.64 -14.53
C TYR A 23 -5.55 -0.39 -16.05
N ARG A 24 -6.76 -0.19 -16.56
CA ARG A 24 -6.99 0.12 -17.98
C ARG A 24 -6.56 1.54 -18.35
N ALA A 25 -6.78 2.51 -17.48
CA ALA A 25 -6.52 3.92 -17.74
C ALA A 25 -5.04 4.32 -17.50
N LEU A 26 -4.40 3.73 -16.49
CA LEU A 26 -3.02 4.04 -16.09
C LEU A 26 -2.09 2.85 -16.39
N GLY A 27 -2.45 1.64 -15.97
CA GLY A 27 -1.58 0.46 -16.13
C GLY A 27 -1.23 0.09 -17.58
N ARG A 28 -2.19 0.17 -18.51
CA ARG A 28 -2.00 -0.14 -19.94
C ARG A 28 -1.19 0.92 -20.71
N PRO A 29 -1.49 2.23 -20.59
CA PRO A 29 -0.71 3.27 -21.27
C PRO A 29 0.71 3.46 -20.73
N PHE A 30 0.94 3.33 -19.41
CA PHE A 30 2.25 3.52 -18.78
C PHE A 30 3.26 2.37 -18.98
N ALA A 31 2.88 1.29 -19.67
CA ALA A 31 3.86 0.30 -20.15
C ALA A 31 4.82 0.88 -21.21
N THR A 32 4.48 2.03 -21.81
CA THR A 32 5.25 2.66 -22.90
C THR A 32 5.98 3.94 -22.50
N HIS A 33 5.55 4.65 -21.44
CA HIS A 33 6.13 5.94 -21.01
C HIS A 33 6.15 6.04 -19.47
N ALA A 34 7.26 6.49 -18.87
CA ALA A 34 7.35 6.75 -17.43
C ALA A 34 6.56 8.02 -17.04
N PRO A 35 5.85 8.05 -15.89
CA PRO A 35 5.06 9.21 -15.50
C PRO A 35 5.95 10.44 -15.26
N HIS A 36 5.40 11.63 -15.49
CA HIS A 36 5.99 12.89 -15.00
C HIS A 36 5.39 13.21 -13.63
N ALA A 37 6.20 13.83 -12.76
CA ALA A 37 5.83 14.25 -11.42
C ALA A 37 4.51 15.05 -11.43
N GLY A 38 3.42 14.42 -11.00
CA GLY A 38 2.06 14.95 -10.99
C GLY A 38 1.12 14.05 -10.18
N GLY A 39 -0.18 14.37 -10.13
CA GLY A 39 -1.16 13.62 -9.32
C GLY A 39 -1.21 12.11 -9.59
N ASN A 40 -0.94 11.70 -10.83
CA ASN A 40 -0.86 10.29 -11.21
C ASN A 40 0.32 9.55 -10.56
N GLY A 41 1.47 10.21 -10.36
CA GLY A 41 2.64 9.62 -9.70
C GLY A 41 2.41 9.41 -8.20
N VAL A 42 1.76 10.38 -7.54
CA VAL A 42 1.36 10.24 -6.12
C VAL A 42 0.36 9.10 -5.94
N PHE A 43 -0.63 9.01 -6.84
CA PHE A 43 -1.63 7.94 -6.82
C PHE A 43 -0.98 6.55 -7.01
N LEU A 44 -0.11 6.40 -8.01
CA LEU A 44 0.63 5.15 -8.22
C LEU A 44 1.50 4.78 -7.02
N SER A 45 2.11 5.79 -6.39
CA SER A 45 2.93 5.58 -5.21
C SER A 45 2.11 5.09 -4.01
N ALA A 46 0.92 5.67 -3.80
CA ALA A 46 -0.03 5.22 -2.79
C ALA A 46 -0.54 3.79 -3.05
N LEU A 47 -0.80 3.43 -4.31
CA LEU A 47 -1.17 2.05 -4.67
C LEU A 47 -0.04 1.06 -4.39
N HIS A 48 1.19 1.47 -4.70
CA HIS A 48 2.36 0.63 -4.51
C HIS A 48 2.65 0.35 -3.03
N CYS A 49 2.64 1.38 -2.16
CA CYS A 49 2.84 1.18 -0.73
C CYS A 49 1.66 0.42 -0.10
N GLY A 50 0.42 0.75 -0.48
CA GLY A 50 -0.78 0.05 0.00
C GLY A 50 -0.78 -1.43 -0.38
N ALA A 51 -0.32 -1.79 -1.58
CA ALA A 51 -0.19 -3.20 -1.96
C ALA A 51 0.85 -3.95 -1.11
N GLY A 52 1.96 -3.29 -0.74
CA GLY A 52 2.95 -3.85 0.17
C GLY A 52 2.38 -4.10 1.57
N CYS A 53 1.66 -3.12 2.13
CA CYS A 53 0.94 -3.25 3.41
C CYS A 53 -0.03 -4.44 3.41
N VAL A 54 -0.96 -4.45 2.45
CA VAL A 54 -2.00 -5.49 2.35
C VAL A 54 -1.40 -6.89 2.20
N LEU A 55 -0.33 -7.05 1.41
CA LEU A 55 0.36 -8.33 1.31
C LEU A 55 1.02 -8.74 2.64
N GLY A 56 1.66 -7.80 3.33
CA GLY A 56 2.24 -8.03 4.64
C GLY A 56 1.20 -8.47 5.66
N ASP A 57 0.05 -7.79 5.73
CA ASP A 57 -1.05 -8.14 6.63
C ASP A 57 -1.59 -9.54 6.35
N VAL A 58 -1.86 -9.86 5.08
CA VAL A 58 -2.34 -11.20 4.70
C VAL A 58 -1.34 -12.29 5.09
N VAL A 59 -0.05 -12.06 4.87
CA VAL A 59 1.01 -12.99 5.26
C VAL A 59 1.09 -13.13 6.79
N ALA A 60 1.00 -12.03 7.53
CA ALA A 60 1.00 -12.06 9.00
C ALA A 60 -0.16 -12.89 9.54
N VAL A 61 -1.37 -12.63 9.05
CA VAL A 61 -2.57 -13.36 9.47
C VAL A 61 -2.47 -14.85 9.13
N ALA A 62 -1.94 -15.18 7.94
CA ALA A 62 -1.78 -16.57 7.52
C ALA A 62 -0.77 -17.35 8.38
N LEU A 63 0.30 -16.70 8.86
CA LEU A 63 1.37 -17.35 9.62
C LEU A 63 1.17 -17.31 11.14
N PHE A 64 0.59 -16.22 11.66
CA PHE A 64 0.53 -15.93 13.10
C PHE A 64 -0.89 -15.67 13.62
N GLY A 65 -1.88 -15.62 12.73
CA GLY A 65 -3.25 -15.21 13.07
C GLY A 65 -3.43 -13.69 13.16
N PRO A 66 -4.67 -13.22 13.40
CA PRO A 66 -4.98 -11.79 13.46
C PRO A 66 -4.32 -11.14 14.69
N GLY A 67 -3.65 -10.01 14.49
CA GLY A 67 -2.91 -9.33 15.53
C GLY A 67 -2.23 -8.07 15.02
N PHE A 68 -2.65 -6.90 15.51
CA PHE A 68 -2.20 -5.61 15.00
C PHE A 68 -0.67 -5.45 15.00
N ALA A 69 0.03 -5.99 16.00
CA ALA A 69 1.48 -5.89 16.07
C ALA A 69 2.20 -6.74 15.00
N THR A 70 1.73 -7.97 14.79
CA THR A 70 2.31 -8.87 13.78
C THR A 70 1.93 -8.43 12.37
N GLU A 71 0.69 -8.01 12.17
CA GLU A 71 0.21 -7.38 10.93
C GLU A 71 1.09 -6.17 10.60
N PHE A 72 1.18 -5.19 11.51
CA PHE A 72 2.01 -3.99 11.33
C PHE A 72 3.47 -4.31 10.99
N ALA A 73 4.09 -5.25 11.71
CA ALA A 73 5.50 -5.60 11.49
C ALA A 73 5.72 -6.14 10.07
N PHE A 74 4.86 -7.03 9.59
CA PHE A 74 4.95 -7.56 8.24
C PHE A 74 4.55 -6.53 7.18
N ALA A 75 3.49 -5.75 7.40
CA ALA A 75 3.09 -4.66 6.51
C ALA A 75 4.24 -3.68 6.31
N TYR A 76 4.94 -3.32 7.38
CA TYR A 76 6.11 -2.44 7.32
C TYR A 76 7.27 -3.08 6.54
N ILE A 77 7.61 -4.34 6.82
CA ILE A 77 8.69 -5.06 6.12
C ILE A 77 8.39 -5.16 4.62
N PHE A 78 7.18 -5.60 4.25
CA PHE A 78 6.78 -5.74 2.87
C PHE A 78 6.67 -4.39 2.17
N GLY A 79 6.11 -3.37 2.82
CA GLY A 79 6.05 -2.01 2.29
C GLY A 79 7.44 -1.45 1.94
N ILE A 80 8.40 -1.57 2.87
CA ILE A 80 9.79 -1.14 2.61
C ILE A 80 10.45 -1.98 1.52
N ALA A 81 10.23 -3.31 1.51
CA ALA A 81 10.77 -4.18 0.45
C ALA A 81 10.23 -3.80 -0.93
N PHE A 82 8.94 -3.47 -1.01
CA PHE A 82 8.30 -3.00 -2.23
C PHE A 82 8.98 -1.74 -2.72
N GLN A 83 9.28 -0.76 -1.86
CA GLN A 83 9.94 0.49 -2.28
C GLN A 83 11.44 0.34 -2.58
N TYR A 84 12.11 -0.57 -1.88
CA TYR A 84 13.52 -0.89 -2.07
C TYR A 84 13.82 -1.43 -3.48
N ILE A 85 12.97 -2.32 -3.99
CA ILE A 85 13.20 -3.00 -5.27
C ILE A 85 13.26 -2.01 -6.46
N PRO A 86 12.28 -1.11 -6.67
CA PRO A 86 12.34 -0.07 -7.70
C PRO A 86 13.53 0.87 -7.52
N ILE A 87 13.85 1.30 -6.29
CA ILE A 87 14.99 2.20 -6.04
C ILE A 87 16.29 1.55 -6.51
N ARG A 88 16.52 0.27 -6.16
CA ARG A 88 17.70 -0.48 -6.62
C ARG A 88 17.72 -0.74 -8.12
N ALA A 89 16.56 -0.86 -8.75
CA ALA A 89 16.47 -1.09 -10.18
C ALA A 89 16.65 0.20 -11.01
N MET A 90 16.38 1.37 -10.43
CA MET A 90 16.34 2.65 -11.15
C MET A 90 17.49 3.60 -10.80
N ARG A 91 18.14 3.41 -9.64
CA ARG A 91 19.23 4.28 -9.16
C ARG A 91 20.50 3.46 -8.92
N ASP A 92 21.63 3.99 -9.38
CA ASP A 92 22.95 3.41 -9.13
C ASP A 92 23.46 3.87 -7.74
N VAL A 93 22.88 3.29 -6.68
CA VAL A 93 23.21 3.58 -5.29
C VAL A 93 23.47 2.29 -4.51
N SER A 94 24.29 2.36 -3.46
CA SER A 94 24.60 1.18 -2.64
C SER A 94 23.33 0.52 -2.04
N PRO A 95 23.35 -0.80 -1.75
CA PRO A 95 22.23 -1.47 -1.09
C PRO A 95 21.78 -0.82 0.22
N ALA A 96 22.72 -0.35 1.04
CA ALA A 96 22.42 0.33 2.30
C ALA A 96 21.75 1.69 2.07
N THR A 97 22.24 2.47 1.09
CA THR A 97 21.64 3.76 0.72
C THR A 97 20.23 3.56 0.17
N ALA A 98 20.01 2.57 -0.70
CA ALA A 98 18.67 2.29 -1.23
C ALA A 98 17.69 1.88 -0.13
N LEU A 99 18.13 1.11 0.87
CA LEU A 99 17.29 0.74 2.00
C LEU A 99 16.93 1.97 2.84
N TRP A 100 17.90 2.84 3.10
CA TRP A 100 17.67 4.07 3.85
C TRP A 100 16.73 5.03 3.12
N ASP A 101 16.88 5.14 1.80
CA ASP A 101 16.00 5.94 0.96
C ASP A 101 14.58 5.35 0.91
N ALA A 102 14.44 4.03 0.84
CA ALA A 102 13.14 3.35 0.91
C ALA A 102 12.42 3.61 2.24
N ILE A 103 13.14 3.50 3.36
CA ILE A 103 12.61 3.80 4.70
C ILE A 103 12.12 5.24 4.75
N LYS A 104 12.97 6.21 4.40
CA LYS A 104 12.58 7.63 4.44
C LYS A 104 11.40 7.97 3.53
N ALA A 105 11.36 7.37 2.34
CA ALA A 105 10.32 7.65 1.37
C ALA A 105 8.96 7.07 1.77
N ASP A 106 8.94 5.93 2.48
CA ASP A 106 7.71 5.18 2.68
C ASP A 106 7.24 5.07 4.13
N THR A 107 8.08 5.27 5.15
CA THR A 107 7.66 5.15 6.56
C THR A 107 6.39 5.95 6.86
N LEU A 108 6.32 7.23 6.47
CA LEU A 108 5.14 8.05 6.72
C LEU A 108 3.90 7.53 5.98
N SER A 109 4.08 7.04 4.76
CA SER A 109 2.99 6.50 3.95
C SER A 109 2.46 5.18 4.52
N LEU A 110 3.35 4.27 4.93
CA LEU A 110 2.99 3.00 5.57
C LEU A 110 2.27 3.24 6.89
N LEU A 111 2.81 4.10 7.75
CA LEU A 111 2.17 4.47 9.01
C LEU A 111 0.77 5.05 8.78
N ALA A 112 0.62 5.93 7.79
CA ALA A 112 -0.68 6.51 7.47
C ALA A 112 -1.66 5.45 6.96
N PHE A 113 -1.21 4.52 6.12
CA PHE A 113 -2.04 3.44 5.60
C PHE A 113 -2.55 2.53 6.72
N GLU A 114 -1.63 2.04 7.55
CA GLU A 114 -1.95 1.17 8.69
C GLU A 114 -2.88 1.86 9.69
N LEU A 115 -2.65 3.14 9.97
CA LEU A 115 -3.51 3.89 10.88
C LEU A 115 -4.96 3.99 10.36
N GLY A 116 -5.14 4.25 9.06
CA GLY A 116 -6.46 4.31 8.44
C GLY A 116 -7.14 2.95 8.43
N MET A 117 -6.40 1.92 8.05
CA MET A 117 -6.88 0.55 7.95
C MET A 117 -7.23 -0.06 9.30
N PHE A 118 -6.31 -0.06 10.25
CA PHE A 118 -6.55 -0.56 11.61
C PHE A 118 -7.55 0.30 12.36
N GLY A 119 -7.54 1.62 12.15
CA GLY A 119 -8.54 2.52 12.73
C GLY A 119 -9.96 2.12 12.32
N TRP A 120 -10.18 1.86 11.03
CA TRP A 120 -11.47 1.37 10.56
C TRP A 120 -11.82 -0.01 11.12
N MET A 121 -10.88 -0.95 11.09
CA MET A 121 -11.10 -2.29 11.65
C MET A 121 -11.45 -2.25 13.14
N ALA A 122 -10.82 -1.37 13.92
CA ALA A 122 -11.12 -1.19 15.34
C ALA A 122 -12.55 -0.64 15.54
N ILE A 123 -12.94 0.38 14.78
CA ILE A 123 -14.28 0.95 14.82
C ILE A 123 -15.33 -0.09 14.43
N ALA A 124 -15.10 -0.84 13.35
CA ALA A 124 -16.05 -1.82 12.87
C ALA A 124 -16.22 -2.98 13.86
N ARG A 125 -15.14 -3.48 14.47
CA ARG A 125 -15.19 -4.54 15.49
C ARG A 125 -15.93 -4.12 16.76
N PHE A 126 -15.98 -2.83 17.08
CA PHE A 126 -16.74 -2.32 18.22
C PHE A 126 -18.25 -2.48 18.04
N TRP A 127 -18.76 -2.31 16.81
CA TRP A 127 -20.20 -2.38 16.51
C TRP A 127 -20.63 -3.71 15.86
N LEU A 128 -19.72 -4.41 15.20
CA LEU A 128 -19.96 -5.64 14.45
C LEU A 128 -18.98 -6.73 14.92
N SER A 129 -19.44 -7.62 15.80
CA SER A 129 -18.61 -8.74 16.28
C SER A 129 -18.12 -9.65 15.14
N GLU A 130 -18.92 -9.81 14.09
CA GLU A 130 -18.55 -10.57 12.89
C GLU A 130 -17.39 -9.95 12.10
N ALA A 131 -17.10 -8.66 12.28
CA ALA A 131 -15.93 -8.00 11.67
C ALA A 131 -14.60 -8.43 12.32
N ALA A 132 -14.64 -9.23 13.39
CA ALA A 132 -13.47 -9.89 13.96
C ALA A 132 -13.29 -11.34 13.47
N ALA A 133 -14.25 -11.89 12.71
CA ALA A 133 -14.25 -13.29 12.31
C ALA A 133 -13.89 -13.45 10.82
N PRO A 134 -12.67 -13.91 10.46
CA PRO A 134 -12.25 -14.09 9.07
C PRO A 134 -13.13 -15.06 8.25
N ALA A 135 -13.92 -15.89 8.92
CA ALA A 135 -14.90 -16.78 8.28
C ALA A 135 -16.20 -16.06 7.84
N SER A 136 -16.45 -14.84 8.32
CA SER A 136 -17.66 -14.07 7.96
C SER A 136 -17.44 -13.24 6.70
N ILE A 137 -18.48 -13.14 5.87
CA ILE A 137 -18.52 -12.20 4.75
C ILE A 137 -18.42 -10.74 5.21
N VAL A 138 -18.91 -10.44 6.43
CA VAL A 138 -18.85 -9.10 7.02
C VAL A 138 -17.40 -8.69 7.25
N PHE A 139 -16.56 -9.60 7.75
CA PHE A 139 -15.13 -9.34 7.90
C PHE A 139 -14.48 -8.92 6.57
N TRP A 140 -14.72 -9.66 5.49
CA TRP A 140 -14.12 -9.36 4.19
C TRP A 140 -14.65 -8.07 3.58
N PHE A 141 -15.92 -7.73 3.81
CA PHE A 141 -16.48 -6.44 3.38
C PHE A 141 -15.91 -5.28 4.19
N THR A 142 -15.82 -5.41 5.51
CA THR A 142 -15.19 -4.44 6.40
C THR A 142 -13.72 -4.24 6.04
N MET A 143 -13.00 -5.32 5.75
CA MET A 143 -11.59 -5.30 5.35
C MET A 143 -11.40 -4.53 4.03
N GLN A 144 -12.29 -4.69 3.05
CA GLN A 144 -12.27 -3.85 1.84
C GLN A 144 -12.40 -2.36 2.17
N ILE A 145 -13.34 -1.98 3.05
CA ILE A 145 -13.48 -0.59 3.49
C ILE A 145 -12.23 -0.13 4.26
N ALA A 146 -11.63 -1.02 5.07
CA ALA A 146 -10.40 -0.72 5.80
C ALA A 146 -9.24 -0.38 4.85
N MET A 147 -9.05 -1.18 3.79
CA MET A 147 -8.03 -0.91 2.77
C MET A 147 -8.30 0.40 2.02
N ILE A 148 -9.57 0.75 1.77
CA ILE A 148 -9.95 2.06 1.20
C ILE A 148 -9.62 3.20 2.16
N ALA A 149 -9.90 3.04 3.45
CA ALA A 149 -9.56 4.01 4.49
C ALA A 149 -8.04 4.20 4.58
N GLY A 150 -7.27 3.11 4.58
CA GLY A 150 -5.80 3.14 4.52
C GLY A 150 -5.28 3.85 3.27
N PHE A 151 -5.90 3.61 2.12
CA PHE A 151 -5.53 4.32 0.90
C PHE A 151 -5.83 5.83 1.02
N ALA A 152 -7.00 6.19 1.54
CA ALA A 152 -7.40 7.58 1.73
C ALA A 152 -6.47 8.34 2.69
N THR A 153 -5.91 7.68 3.69
CA THR A 153 -4.93 8.26 4.62
C THR A 153 -3.51 8.27 4.05
N THR A 154 -3.10 7.25 3.28
CA THR A 154 -1.75 7.20 2.69
C THR A 154 -1.56 8.17 1.52
N TYR A 155 -2.61 8.47 0.77
CA TYR A 155 -2.55 9.39 -0.37
C TYR A 155 -2.03 10.80 0.01
N PRO A 156 -2.58 11.50 1.02
CA PRO A 156 -2.06 12.79 1.46
C PRO A 156 -0.64 12.68 2.05
N ALA A 157 -0.30 11.57 2.70
CA ALA A 157 1.06 11.32 3.18
C ALA A 157 2.07 11.25 2.02
N ASN A 158 1.74 10.51 0.96
CA ASN A 158 2.56 10.44 -0.25
C ASN A 158 2.67 11.79 -0.94
N TRP A 159 1.57 12.54 -1.04
CA TRP A 159 1.58 13.89 -1.61
C TRP A 159 2.53 14.83 -0.85
N LEU A 160 2.49 14.76 0.49
CA LEU A 160 3.33 15.56 1.36
C LEU A 160 4.81 15.21 1.23
N LEU A 161 5.14 13.91 1.16
CA LEU A 161 6.51 13.43 0.96
C LEU A 161 7.09 13.85 -0.39
N VAL A 162 6.27 13.86 -1.45
CA VAL A 162 6.65 14.37 -2.77
C VAL A 162 6.86 15.87 -2.73
N LYS A 163 5.97 16.62 -2.08
CA LYS A 163 6.09 18.08 -1.92
C LYS A 163 7.34 18.48 -1.13
N TRP A 164 7.73 17.69 -0.13
CA TRP A 164 8.96 17.91 0.65
C TRP A 164 10.24 17.47 -0.05
N GLY A 165 10.15 16.88 -1.26
CA GLY A 165 11.32 16.41 -2.00
C GLY A 165 11.99 15.18 -1.38
N VAL A 166 11.39 14.57 -0.36
CA VAL A 166 11.88 13.33 0.28
C VAL A 166 11.61 12.13 -0.63
N LYS A 167 10.50 12.19 -1.38
CA LYS A 167 10.08 11.15 -2.31
C LYS A 167 10.07 11.71 -3.74
N GLY A 168 10.74 11.02 -4.66
CA GLY A 168 10.58 11.30 -6.08
C GLY A 168 9.15 10.94 -6.47
N GLY A 169 8.40 11.90 -7.03
CA GLY A 169 7.11 11.61 -7.67
C GLY A 169 7.38 10.68 -8.85
N MET A 170 7.22 9.37 -8.60
CA MET A 170 7.58 8.28 -9.52
C MET A 170 6.96 8.43 -10.91
#